data_AF-A0A2V9L1C9-F1
#
_entry.id   AF-A0A2V9L1C9-F1
#
_cell.length_a   1.000
_cell.length_b   1.000
_cell.length_c   1.000
_cell.angle_alpha   90.00
_cell.angle_beta   90.00
_cell.angle_gamma   90.00
#
_symmetry.space_group_name_H-M   'P 1'
#
loop_
_entity.id
_entity.type
_entity.pdbx_description
1 polymer ?
#
loop_
_entity_poly.entity_id
_entity_poly.type
_entity_poly.pdbx_seq_one_letter_code
_entity_poly.pdbx_strand_id
1 'polypeptide(L)'
;TISRLLEPVEPGPEGGSAQEDLQELIEVGEQEGLIEKGEGELLQSVVEFGDKVVREVMTPRPEIAAIEIAAPVEELRSLFREKKH
;
A
#
# COMPACT_ATOMS: atom_id res chain seq x y z
N THR A 1 2.34 9.35 -40.03
CA THR A 1 0.95 8.90 -39.77
C THR A 1 0.80 8.68 -38.29
N ILE A 2 -0.14 9.38 -37.64
CA ILE A 2 -0.41 9.29 -36.19
C ILE A 2 -0.85 7.87 -35.76
N SER A 3 -1.12 6.98 -36.73
CA SER A 3 -1.46 5.56 -36.52
C SER A 3 -0.49 4.77 -35.63
N ARG A 4 0.80 5.13 -35.54
CA ARG A 4 1.76 4.39 -34.69
C ARG A 4 1.60 4.66 -33.18
N LEU A 5 0.88 5.73 -32.80
CA LEU A 5 0.58 6.05 -31.39
C LEU A 5 -0.69 5.37 -30.87
N LEU A 6 -1.46 4.72 -31.76
CA LEU A 6 -2.68 3.97 -31.45
C LEU A 6 -2.45 2.45 -31.53
N GLU A 7 -1.20 2.02 -31.66
CA GLU A 7 -0.85 0.61 -31.53
C GLU A 7 -1.05 0.22 -30.06
N PRO A 8 -1.98 -0.70 -29.75
CA PRO A 8 -2.03 -1.27 -28.41
C PRO A 8 -0.65 -1.87 -28.13
N VAL A 9 -0.12 -1.59 -26.94
CA VAL A 9 1.09 -2.27 -26.47
C VAL A 9 0.74 -3.75 -26.42
N GLU A 10 1.28 -4.50 -27.38
CA GLU A 10 1.17 -5.96 -27.41
C GLU A 10 1.71 -6.48 -26.07
N PRO A 11 0.94 -7.28 -25.32
CA PRO A 11 1.48 -7.91 -24.12
C PRO A 11 2.70 -8.73 -24.52
N GLY A 12 3.79 -8.59 -23.76
CA GLY A 12 5.04 -9.30 -24.00
C GLY A 12 4.84 -10.82 -24.00
N PRO A 13 5.81 -11.59 -24.52
CA PRO A 13 5.65 -13.02 -24.79
C PRO A 13 5.61 -13.93 -23.54
N GLU A 14 5.45 -13.39 -22.33
CA GLU A 14 5.39 -14.13 -21.08
C GLU A 14 4.07 -13.73 -20.39
N GLY A 15 3.18 -14.69 -20.10
CA GLY A 15 1.83 -14.45 -19.58
C GLY A 15 1.77 -14.00 -18.12
N GLY A 16 2.55 -12.98 -17.74
CA GLY A 16 2.53 -12.34 -16.44
C GLY A 16 1.41 -11.33 -16.28
N SER A 17 0.92 -11.16 -15.06
CA SER A 17 0.11 -10.02 -14.66
C SER A 17 0.94 -8.73 -14.68
N ALA A 18 0.29 -7.58 -14.86
CA ALA A 18 0.97 -6.27 -14.81
C ALA A 18 1.76 -6.04 -13.51
N GLN A 19 1.38 -6.73 -12.43
CA GLN A 19 2.09 -6.73 -11.15
C GLN A 19 3.43 -7.48 -11.24
N GLU A 20 3.44 -8.65 -11.88
CA GLU A 20 4.64 -9.46 -12.09
C GLU A 20 5.62 -8.73 -13.02
N ASP A 21 5.13 -8.12 -14.09
CA ASP A 21 5.96 -7.29 -14.98
C ASP A 21 6.61 -6.12 -14.23
N LEU A 22 5.88 -5.47 -13.33
CA LEU A 22 6.39 -4.36 -12.53
C LEU A 22 7.44 -4.83 -11.50
N GLN A 23 7.25 -6.01 -10.93
CA GLN A 23 8.22 -6.66 -10.02
C GLN A 23 9.56 -6.86 -10.71
N GLU A 24 9.55 -7.42 -11.92
CA GLU A 24 10.75 -7.67 -12.71
C GLU A 24 11.50 -6.36 -13.04
N LEU A 25 10.76 -5.28 -13.35
CA LEU A 25 11.35 -3.98 -13.61
C LEU A 25 12.05 -3.39 -12.38
N ILE A 26 11.48 -3.57 -11.19
CA ILE A 26 12.09 -3.13 -9.93
C ILE A 26 13.38 -3.93 -9.67
N GLU A 27 13.35 -5.25 -9.82
CA GLU A 27 14.51 -6.12 -9.62
C GLU A 27 15.66 -5.78 -10.57
N VAL A 28 15.38 -5.56 -11.86
CA VAL A 28 16.38 -5.12 -12.83
C VAL A 28 16.94 -3.75 -12.46
N GLY A 29 16.10 -2.82 -12.02
CA GLY A 29 16.53 -1.49 -11.56
C GLY A 29 17.48 -1.54 -10.35
N GLU A 30 17.25 -2.47 -9.42
CA GLU A 30 18.17 -2.70 -8.29
C GLU A 30 19.49 -3.32 -8.73
N GLN A 31 19.46 -4.31 -9.64
CA GLN A 31 20.68 -4.97 -10.15
C GLN A 31 21.58 -4.02 -10.94
N GLU A 32 20.99 -3.13 -11.73
CA GLU A 32 21.68 -2.09 -12.48
C GLU A 32 22.13 -0.91 -11.59
N GLY A 33 21.78 -0.93 -10.30
CA GLY A 33 22.13 0.12 -9.32
C GLY A 33 21.41 1.45 -9.56
N LEU A 34 20.32 1.44 -10.32
CA LEU A 34 19.46 2.60 -10.57
C LEU A 34 18.48 2.85 -9.41
N ILE A 35 18.17 1.80 -8.65
CA ILE A 35 17.26 1.81 -7.50
C ILE A 35 18.02 1.25 -6.30
N GLU A 36 17.96 1.95 -5.17
CA GLU A 36 18.48 1.40 -3.92
C GLU A 36 17.50 0.36 -3.35
N LYS A 37 18.02 -0.64 -2.63
CA LYS A 37 17.19 -1.71 -2.04
C LYS A 37 16.01 -1.20 -1.20
N GLY A 38 16.21 -0.12 -0.44
CA GLY A 38 15.12 0.46 0.36
C GLY A 38 14.04 1.13 -0.49
N GLU A 39 14.39 1.64 -1.66
CA GLU A 39 13.45 2.22 -2.63
C GLU A 39 12.66 1.12 -3.35
N GLY A 40 13.29 -0.01 -3.69
CA GLY A 40 12.59 -1.16 -4.24
C GLY A 40 11.57 -1.77 -3.27
N GLU A 41 11.94 -1.93 -1.98
CA GLU A 41 11.02 -2.35 -0.92
C GLU A 41 9.82 -1.40 -0.76
N LEU A 42 10.05 -0.08 -0.92
CA LEU A 42 9.00 0.93 -0.89
C LEU A 42 8.06 0.81 -2.10
N LEU A 43 8.62 0.70 -3.31
CA LEU A 43 7.84 0.54 -4.54
C LEU A 43 6.96 -0.70 -4.46
N GLN A 44 7.52 -1.82 -3.99
CA GLN A 44 6.78 -3.04 -3.74
C GLN A 44 5.60 -2.82 -2.78
N SER A 45 5.88 -2.16 -1.66
CA SER A 45 4.87 -1.87 -0.64
C SER A 45 3.73 -0.99 -1.17
N VAL A 46 4.01 -0.08 -2.10
CA VAL A 46 3.01 0.80 -2.72
C VAL A 46 2.08 0.03 -3.65
N VAL A 47 2.64 -0.89 -4.45
CA VAL A 47 1.86 -1.75 -5.35
C VAL A 47 0.94 -2.64 -4.53
N GLU A 48 1.48 -3.34 -3.54
CA GLU A 48 0.69 -4.18 -2.62
C GLU A 48 -0.35 -3.37 -1.84
N PHE A 49 -0.05 -2.12 -1.50
CA PHE A 49 -0.99 -1.25 -0.81
C PHE A 49 -2.21 -0.88 -1.67
N GLY A 50 -2.04 -0.72 -2.98
CA GLY A 50 -3.14 -0.43 -3.91
C GLY A 50 -4.21 -1.52 -3.93
N ASP A 51 -3.81 -2.78 -3.70
CA ASP A 51 -4.70 -3.94 -3.70
C ASP A 51 -5.31 -4.23 -2.32
N LYS A 52 -4.81 -3.59 -1.24
CA LYS A 52 -5.32 -3.80 0.11
C LYS A 52 -6.73 -3.25 0.28
N VAL A 53 -7.60 -4.06 0.87
CA VAL A 53 -8.93 -3.64 1.29
C VAL A 53 -8.91 -3.07 2.70
N VAL A 54 -9.86 -2.17 3.01
CA VAL A 54 -9.94 -1.46 4.30
C VAL A 54 -9.84 -2.39 5.53
N ARG A 55 -10.47 -3.58 5.45
CA ARG A 55 -10.43 -4.56 6.55
C ARG A 55 -9.03 -5.09 6.89
N GLU A 56 -8.06 -4.97 5.98
CA GLU A 56 -6.68 -5.43 6.18
C GLU A 56 -5.83 -4.41 6.93
N VAL A 57 -6.26 -3.14 6.97
CA VAL A 57 -5.49 -2.04 7.56
C VAL A 57 -6.23 -1.40 8.75
N MET A 58 -7.56 -1.43 8.76
CA MET A 58 -8.35 -0.81 9.83
C MET A 58 -8.14 -1.50 11.18
N THR A 59 -8.22 -0.75 12.27
CA THR A 59 -8.36 -1.32 13.61
C THR A 59 -9.71 -2.04 13.72
N PRO A 60 -9.74 -3.34 14.09
CA PRO A 60 -10.99 -4.07 14.25
C PRO A 60 -11.91 -3.37 15.25
N ARG A 61 -13.21 -3.31 14.96
CA ARG A 61 -14.20 -2.61 15.80
C ARG A 61 -14.14 -2.95 17.30
N PRO A 62 -13.94 -4.21 17.73
CA PRO A 62 -13.80 -4.56 19.14
C PRO A 62 -12.54 -4.00 19.82
N GLU A 63 -11.52 -3.63 19.05
CA GLU A 63 -10.23 -3.13 19.53
C GLU A 63 -10.15 -1.60 19.54
N ILE A 64 -11.14 -0.92 18.95
CA ILE A 64 -11.20 0.55 18.94
C ILE A 64 -11.41 1.08 20.36
N ALA A 65 -10.51 1.97 20.79
CA ALA A 65 -10.74 2.80 21.98
C ALA A 65 -11.80 3.87 21.65
N ALA A 66 -13.01 3.69 22.17
CA ALA A 66 -14.15 4.58 21.95
C ALA A 66 -14.65 5.17 23.27
N ILE A 67 -15.31 6.33 23.18
CA ILE A 67 -15.94 7.01 24.31
C ILE A 67 -17.31 7.56 23.91
N GLU A 68 -18.25 7.60 24.84
CA GLU A 68 -19.57 8.20 24.64
C GLU A 68 -19.48 9.72 24.43
N ILE A 69 -20.33 10.27 23.58
CA ILE A 69 -20.31 11.71 23.24
C ILE A 69 -20.58 12.62 24.45
N ALA A 70 -21.38 12.13 25.39
CA ALA A 70 -21.76 12.85 26.61
C ALA A 70 -20.84 12.54 27.80
N ALA A 71 -19.78 11.75 27.61
CA ALA A 71 -18.88 11.39 28.69
C ALA A 71 -18.12 12.63 29.23
N PRO A 72 -17.91 12.72 30.55
CA PRO A 72 -17.13 13.79 31.14
C PRO A 72 -15.65 13.69 30.75
N VAL A 73 -14.97 14.84 30.71
CA VAL A 73 -13.56 14.92 30.26
C VAL A 73 -12.60 14.06 31.09
N GLU A 74 -12.93 13.79 32.37
CA GLU A 74 -12.12 12.94 33.26
C GLU A 74 -12.13 11.46 32.84
N GLU A 75 -13.24 10.98 32.27
CA GLU A 75 -13.31 9.62 31.71
C GLU A 75 -12.43 9.52 30.44
N LEU A 76 -12.44 10.56 29.60
CA LEU A 76 -11.54 10.64 28.44
C LEU A 76 -10.07 10.62 28.86
N ARG A 77 -9.70 11.41 29.87
CA ARG A 77 -8.34 11.44 30.42
C ARG A 77 -7.90 10.07 30.94
N SER A 78 -8.80 9.36 31.60
CA SER A 78 -8.54 8.01 32.12
C SER A 78 -8.35 7.01 30.96
N LEU A 79 -9.24 7.03 29.97
CA LEU A 79 -9.18 6.18 28.79
C LEU A 79 -7.86 6.36 28.01
N PHE A 80 -7.43 7.61 27.80
CA PHE A 80 -6.19 7.94 27.08
C PHE A 80 -4.94 7.40 27.78
N ARG A 81 -4.89 7.50 29.13
CA ARG A 81 -3.77 6.97 29.92
C ARG A 81 -3.67 5.45 29.90
N GLU A 82 -4.81 4.77 29.87
CA GLU A 82 -4.86 3.31 29.85
C GLU A 82 -4.46 2.75 28.49
N LYS A 83 -5.02 3.31 27.40
CA LYS A 83 -4.84 2.77 26.05
C LYS A 83 -3.53 3.19 25.37
N LYS A 84 -2.79 4.17 25.91
CA LYS A 84 -1.45 4.59 25.45
C LYS A 84 -1.36 4.81 23.93
N HIS A 85 -2.36 5.48 23.37
CA HIS A 85 -2.37 5.96 21.99
C HIS A 85 -2.54 7.47 22.00
#